data_AF-A0A3M2EP84-F1
#
_entry.id   AF-A0A3M2EP84-F1
#
_cell.length_a   1.000
_cell.length_b   1.000
_cell.length_c   1.000
_cell.angle_alpha   90.00
_cell.angle_beta   90.00
_cell.angle_gamma   90.00
#
_symmetry.space_group_name_H-M   'P 1'
#
loop_
_entity.id
_entity.type
_entity.pdbx_description
1 polymer ?
#
loop_
_entity_poly.entity_id
_entity_poly.type
_entity_poly.pdbx_seq_one_letter_code
_entity_poly.pdbx_strand_id
1 'polypeptide(L)'
;IGLYGAVRYPEAPAAAFWAQVLLFEQPGLVAAAVIVGLVAAAMSTADSQIFALGTELRSLLTGEERVVMRRTRIAIVVFAAAALVFSILSSDQLVALALKSFQGTSMLAPMVFAAVFSARAPGREVVALTALALLAYIASLLGWLPAAVATVPVELVILLTAALLTLVSVVVRQRQPVAAGPAPRS
;
A
#
# COMPACT_ATOMS: atom_id res chain seq x y z
N ILE A 1 -24.57 4.34 -15.88
CA ILE A 1 -23.78 5.36 -15.17
C ILE A 1 -22.41 5.53 -15.84
N GLY A 2 -21.46 4.59 -15.71
CA GLY A 2 -20.12 4.73 -16.31
C GLY A 2 -20.06 4.88 -17.84
N LEU A 3 -20.70 3.97 -18.60
CA LEU A 3 -20.71 4.04 -20.07
C LEU A 3 -21.44 5.28 -20.60
N TYR A 4 -22.57 5.63 -19.96
CA TYR A 4 -23.33 6.84 -20.28
C TYR A 4 -22.50 8.11 -20.03
N GLY A 5 -21.79 8.18 -18.91
CA GLY A 5 -20.86 9.26 -18.63
C GLY A 5 -19.75 9.37 -19.66
N ALA A 6 -19.17 8.24 -20.09
CA ALA A 6 -18.07 8.21 -21.06
C ALA A 6 -18.47 8.79 -22.43
N VAL A 7 -19.72 8.60 -22.83
CA VAL A 7 -20.26 9.17 -24.07
C VAL A 7 -20.60 10.65 -23.92
N ARG A 8 -21.11 11.06 -22.75
CA ARG A 8 -21.62 12.43 -22.53
C ARG A 8 -20.53 13.42 -22.09
N TYR A 9 -19.48 12.91 -21.44
CA TYR A 9 -18.38 13.69 -20.87
C TYR A 9 -17.01 13.10 -21.27
N PRO A 10 -16.74 12.89 -22.57
CA PRO A 10 -15.51 12.23 -23.02
C PRO A 10 -14.24 13.03 -22.66
N GLU A 11 -14.34 14.35 -22.65
CA GLU A 11 -13.21 15.27 -22.39
C GLU A 11 -13.21 15.85 -20.97
N ALA A 12 -14.13 15.41 -20.10
CA ALA A 12 -14.22 15.98 -18.76
C ALA A 12 -13.07 15.47 -17.87
N PRO A 13 -12.45 16.36 -17.06
CA PRO A 13 -11.53 15.92 -16.00
C PRO A 13 -12.23 14.92 -15.07
N ALA A 14 -11.49 13.92 -14.57
CA ALA A 14 -12.07 12.80 -13.82
C ALA A 14 -12.97 13.24 -12.65
N ALA A 15 -12.57 14.25 -11.87
CA ALA A 15 -13.37 14.77 -10.76
C ALA A 15 -14.73 15.34 -11.24
N ALA A 16 -14.70 16.11 -12.33
CA ALA A 16 -15.91 16.68 -12.93
C ALA A 16 -16.80 15.59 -13.54
N PHE A 17 -16.20 14.60 -14.21
CA PHE A 17 -16.89 13.42 -14.73
C PHE A 17 -17.66 12.70 -13.61
N TRP A 18 -16.98 12.36 -12.51
CA TRP A 18 -17.61 11.63 -11.41
C TRP A 18 -18.68 12.45 -10.72
N ALA A 19 -18.45 13.75 -10.49
CA ALA A 19 -19.45 14.62 -9.89
C ALA A 19 -20.73 14.71 -10.73
N GLN A 20 -20.60 14.87 -12.05
CA GLN A 20 -21.75 14.91 -12.96
C GLN A 20 -22.51 13.59 -12.96
N VAL A 21 -21.78 12.49 -13.18
CA VAL A 21 -22.36 11.17 -13.44
C VAL A 21 -22.92 10.52 -12.18
N LEU A 22 -22.37 10.80 -11.00
CA LEU A 22 -22.76 10.17 -9.74
C LEU A 22 -23.68 11.04 -8.87
N LEU A 23 -23.62 12.36 -9.02
CA LEU A 23 -24.35 13.28 -8.14
C LEU A 23 -25.40 14.10 -8.89
N PHE A 24 -24.99 14.85 -9.93
CA PHE A 24 -25.86 15.87 -10.51
C PHE A 24 -26.87 15.33 -11.54
N GLU A 25 -26.51 14.30 -12.31
CA GLU A 25 -27.42 13.68 -13.28
C GLU A 25 -28.20 12.48 -12.69
N GLN A 26 -28.11 12.25 -11.38
CA GLN A 26 -28.81 11.16 -10.70
C GLN A 26 -30.08 11.66 -9.99
N PRO A 27 -31.14 10.83 -9.90
CA PRO A 27 -32.28 11.12 -9.02
C PRO A 27 -31.81 11.37 -7.58
N GLY A 28 -32.47 12.28 -6.85
CA GLY A 28 -32.00 12.73 -5.53
C GLY A 28 -31.74 11.60 -4.52
N LEU A 29 -32.55 10.54 -4.54
CA LEU A 29 -32.34 9.36 -3.69
C LEU A 29 -31.06 8.59 -4.04
N VAL A 30 -30.76 8.46 -5.33
CA VAL A 30 -29.56 7.76 -5.82
C VAL A 30 -28.31 8.58 -5.50
N ALA A 31 -28.34 9.89 -5.75
CA ALA A 31 -27.24 10.79 -5.40
C ALA A 31 -26.95 10.76 -3.89
N ALA A 32 -28.00 10.80 -3.05
CA ALA A 32 -27.86 10.69 -1.60
C ALA A 32 -27.25 9.35 -1.18
N ALA A 33 -27.73 8.23 -1.75
CA ALA A 33 -27.17 6.91 -1.48
C ALA A 33 -25.68 6.81 -1.87
N VAL A 34 -25.28 7.43 -2.99
CA VAL A 34 -23.88 7.47 -3.41
C VAL A 34 -23.02 8.26 -2.43
N ILE A 35 -23.45 9.45 -1.99
CA ILE A 35 -22.69 10.25 -1.02
C ILE A 35 -22.53 9.47 0.29
N VAL A 36 -23.62 8.90 0.81
CA VAL A 36 -23.60 8.09 2.04
C VAL A 36 -22.64 6.91 1.87
N GLY A 37 -22.69 6.20 0.74
CA GLY A 37 -21.79 5.09 0.44
C GLY A 37 -20.32 5.50 0.36
N LEU A 38 -20.01 6.62 -0.31
CA LEU A 38 -18.65 7.15 -0.43
C LEU A 38 -18.07 7.55 0.93
N VAL A 39 -18.85 8.28 1.74
CA VAL A 39 -18.44 8.68 3.09
C VAL A 39 -18.25 7.44 3.97
N ALA A 40 -19.18 6.49 3.94
CA ALA A 40 -19.09 5.25 4.71
C ALA A 40 -17.85 4.41 4.33
N ALA A 41 -17.55 4.27 3.04
CA ALA A 41 -16.37 3.55 2.56
C ALA A 41 -15.06 4.24 2.99
N ALA A 42 -15.01 5.57 2.89
CA ALA A 42 -13.84 6.35 3.32
C ALA A 42 -13.63 6.25 4.84
N MET A 43 -14.68 6.38 5.64
CA MET A 43 -14.61 6.23 7.10
C MET A 43 -14.19 4.83 7.52
N SER A 44 -14.76 3.78 6.91
CA SER A 44 -14.39 2.39 7.20
C SER A 44 -12.93 2.07 6.88
N THR A 45 -12.41 2.64 5.79
CA THR A 45 -10.99 2.51 5.42
C THR A 45 -10.10 3.23 6.43
N ALA A 46 -10.46 4.47 6.80
CA ALA A 46 -9.72 5.27 7.78
C ALA A 46 -9.67 4.58 9.15
N ASP A 47 -10.79 4.04 9.64
CA ASP A 47 -10.86 3.31 10.90
C ASP A 47 -9.90 2.11 10.90
N SER A 48 -9.97 1.28 9.86
CA SER A 48 -9.11 0.11 9.71
C SER A 48 -7.62 0.48 9.67
N GLN A 49 -7.27 1.57 8.97
CA GLN A 49 -5.89 2.06 8.89
C GLN A 49 -5.39 2.61 10.24
N ILE A 50 -6.24 3.32 10.99
CA ILE A 50 -5.90 3.84 12.32
C ILE A 50 -5.66 2.68 13.30
N PHE A 51 -6.50 1.65 13.28
CA PHE A 51 -6.32 0.47 14.14
C PHE A 51 -5.07 -0.33 13.78
N ALA A 52 -4.80 -0.52 12.48
CA ALA A 52 -3.58 -1.19 12.03
C ALA A 52 -2.33 -0.43 12.48
N LEU A 53 -2.28 0.88 12.26
CA LEU A 53 -1.18 1.73 12.69
C LEU A 53 -1.00 1.70 14.23
N GLY A 54 -2.11 1.75 14.97
CA GLY A 54 -2.08 1.65 16.43
C GLY A 54 -1.51 0.32 16.92
N THR A 55 -1.87 -0.79 16.28
CA THR A 55 -1.41 -2.14 16.65
C THR A 55 0.08 -2.32 16.32
N GLU A 56 0.49 -1.92 15.11
CA GLU A 56 1.89 -1.97 14.68
C GLU A 56 2.78 -1.10 15.58
N LEU A 57 2.40 0.16 15.80
CA LEU A 57 3.19 1.05 16.65
C LEU A 57 3.29 0.54 18.09
N ARG A 58 2.21 -0.02 18.64
CA ARG A 58 2.23 -0.63 19.97
C ARG A 58 3.18 -1.83 20.03
N SER A 59 3.24 -2.67 19.00
CA SER A 59 4.17 -3.81 18.95
C SER A 59 5.64 -3.40 18.88
N LEU A 60 5.93 -2.21 18.34
CA LEU A 60 7.30 -1.66 18.26
C LEU A 60 7.76 -0.98 19.55
N LEU A 61 6.84 -0.64 20.45
CA LEU A 61 7.12 0.07 21.70
C LEU A 61 7.18 -0.92 22.88
N THR A 62 8.31 -0.95 23.58
CA THR A 62 8.48 -1.73 24.82
C THR A 62 8.33 -0.83 26.04
N GLY A 63 7.68 -1.31 27.11
CA GLY A 63 7.62 -0.61 28.39
C GLY A 63 6.28 -0.78 29.10
N GLU A 64 6.01 0.11 30.06
CA GLU A 64 4.75 0.12 30.81
C GLU A 64 3.56 0.41 29.89
N GLU A 65 2.52 -0.42 29.97
CA GLU A 65 1.33 -0.37 29.10
C GLU A 65 0.69 1.03 29.04
N ARG A 66 0.61 1.73 30.19
CA ARG A 66 0.04 3.08 30.26
C ARG A 66 0.84 4.09 29.42
N VAL A 67 2.17 3.95 29.39
CA VAL A 67 3.06 4.82 28.60
C VAL A 67 2.99 4.47 27.13
N VAL A 68 2.97 3.18 26.80
CA VAL A 68 2.85 2.67 25.43
C VAL A 68 1.53 3.12 24.80
N MET A 69 0.41 2.97 25.51
CA MET A 69 -0.91 3.42 25.07
C MET A 69 -0.95 4.93 24.82
N ARG A 70 -0.37 5.72 25.73
CA ARG A 70 -0.30 7.18 25.58
C ARG A 70 0.51 7.58 24.34
N ARG A 71 1.68 6.98 24.13
CA ARG A 71 2.53 7.25 22.96
C ARG A 71 1.83 6.85 21.65
N THR A 72 1.18 5.69 21.64
CA THR A 72 0.42 5.20 20.48
C THR A 72 -0.69 6.17 20.09
N ARG A 73 -1.49 6.64 21.07
CA ARG A 73 -2.56 7.62 20.82
C ARG A 73 -2.02 8.95 20.29
N ILE A 74 -0.92 9.46 20.86
CA ILE A 74 -0.28 10.69 20.38
C ILE A 74 0.17 10.54 18.93
N ALA A 75 0.83 9.43 18.58
CA ALA A 75 1.29 9.18 17.23
C ALA A 75 0.13 9.04 16.22
N ILE A 76 -0.98 8.38 16.59
CA ILE A 76 -2.19 8.32 15.76
C ILE A 76 -2.72 9.73 15.49
N VAL A 77 -2.82 10.59 16.51
CA VAL A 77 -3.29 11.97 16.37
C VAL A 77 -2.35 12.79 15.48
N VAL A 78 -1.04 12.65 15.66
CA VAL A 78 -0.03 13.32 14.80
C VAL A 78 -0.14 12.86 13.36
N PHE A 79 -0.30 11.56 13.12
CA PHE A 79 -0.49 11.00 11.78
C PHE A 79 -1.77 11.51 11.12
N ALA A 80 -2.89 11.53 11.86
CA ALA A 80 -4.16 12.06 11.36
C ALA A 80 -4.07 13.56 11.04
N ALA A 81 -3.39 14.34 11.86
CA ALA A 81 -3.16 15.76 11.61
C ALA A 81 -2.28 15.98 10.36
N ALA A 82 -1.21 15.19 10.19
CA ALA A 82 -0.36 15.25 9.00
C ALA A 82 -1.13 14.87 7.73
N ALA A 83 -1.95 13.80 7.80
CA ALA A 83 -2.81 13.39 6.69
C ALA A 83 -3.84 14.47 6.34
N LEU A 84 -4.43 15.14 7.34
CA LEU A 84 -5.36 16.25 7.11
C LEU A 84 -4.68 17.45 6.44
N VAL A 85 -3.50 17.84 6.92
CA VAL A 85 -2.70 18.92 6.31
C VAL A 85 -2.37 18.56 4.87
N PHE A 86 -1.94 17.31 4.62
CA PHE A 86 -1.65 16.84 3.28
C PHE A 86 -2.88 16.84 2.37
N SER A 87 -4.04 16.46 2.92
CA SER A 87 -5.32 16.49 2.21
C SER A 87 -5.73 17.89 1.78
N ILE A 88 -5.46 18.91 2.61
CA ILE A 88 -5.80 20.30 2.30
C ILE A 88 -4.83 20.88 1.26
N LEU A 89 -3.52 20.62 1.40
CA LEU A 89 -2.49 21.25 0.58
C LEU A 89 -2.31 20.59 -0.81
N SER A 90 -2.59 19.29 -0.94
CA SER A 90 -2.22 18.51 -2.13
C SER A 90 -3.41 17.87 -2.84
N SER A 91 -4.63 18.39 -2.66
CA SER A 91 -5.91 17.81 -3.15
C SER A 91 -5.81 17.19 -4.56
N ASP A 92 -5.25 17.91 -5.53
CA ASP A 92 -5.20 17.48 -6.93
C ASP A 92 -4.15 16.36 -7.20
N GLN A 93 -3.17 16.23 -6.32
CA GLN A 93 -2.10 15.24 -6.40
C GLN A 93 -2.29 14.07 -5.42
N LEU A 94 -3.27 14.12 -4.51
CA LEU A 94 -3.54 13.05 -3.54
C LEU A 94 -3.73 11.71 -4.23
N VAL A 95 -4.50 11.69 -5.33
CA VAL A 95 -4.75 10.46 -6.10
C VAL A 95 -3.45 9.94 -6.71
N ALA A 96 -2.66 10.81 -7.34
CA ALA A 96 -1.38 10.43 -7.94
C ALA A 96 -0.40 9.91 -6.88
N LEU A 97 -0.28 10.60 -5.74
CA LEU A 97 0.56 10.16 -4.64
C LEU A 97 0.06 8.84 -4.04
N ALA A 98 -1.25 8.66 -3.86
CA ALA A 98 -1.82 7.42 -3.35
C ALA A 98 -1.50 6.24 -4.27
N LEU A 99 -1.65 6.42 -5.60
CA LEU A 99 -1.29 5.40 -6.58
C LEU A 99 0.21 5.08 -6.55
N LYS A 100 1.08 6.10 -6.49
CA LYS A 100 2.53 5.89 -6.35
C LYS A 100 2.89 5.25 -5.00
N SER A 101 2.20 5.56 -3.93
CA SER A 101 2.40 4.94 -2.62
C SER A 101 2.01 3.46 -2.68
N PHE A 102 0.86 3.14 -3.28
CA PHE A 102 0.39 1.76 -3.46
C PHE A 102 1.33 0.94 -4.35
N GLN A 103 1.83 1.52 -5.44
CA GLN A 103 2.86 0.91 -6.28
C GLN A 103 4.12 0.59 -5.47
N GLY A 104 4.59 1.53 -4.63
CA GLY A 104 5.73 1.31 -3.76
C GLY A 104 5.49 0.21 -2.72
N THR A 105 4.33 0.22 -2.05
CA THR A 105 3.96 -0.83 -1.08
C THR A 105 3.85 -2.20 -1.74
N SER A 106 3.40 -2.28 -3.00
CA SER A 106 3.33 -3.55 -3.74
C SER A 106 4.70 -4.22 -3.93
N MET A 107 5.81 -3.47 -3.85
CA MET A 107 7.17 -4.04 -3.87
C MET A 107 7.45 -4.96 -2.69
N LEU A 108 6.70 -4.83 -1.58
CA LEU A 108 6.78 -5.72 -0.43
C LEU A 108 6.04 -7.05 -0.66
N ALA A 109 5.14 -7.11 -1.64
CA ALA A 109 4.24 -8.26 -1.83
C ALA A 109 4.98 -9.60 -2.01
N PRO A 110 6.11 -9.71 -2.76
CA PRO A 110 6.88 -10.93 -2.83
C PRO A 110 7.33 -11.47 -1.47
N MET A 111 7.83 -10.58 -0.59
CA MET A 111 8.25 -10.96 0.76
C MET A 111 7.07 -11.39 1.61
N VAL A 112 5.97 -10.63 1.58
CA VAL A 112 4.75 -10.95 2.34
C VAL A 112 4.19 -12.29 1.91
N PHE A 113 4.10 -12.56 0.61
CA PHE A 113 3.67 -13.85 0.09
C PHE A 113 4.63 -14.98 0.46
N ALA A 114 5.95 -14.74 0.40
CA ALA A 114 6.92 -15.71 0.89
C ALA A 114 6.74 -15.98 2.40
N ALA A 115 6.46 -14.97 3.22
CA ALA A 115 6.24 -15.14 4.65
C ALA A 115 4.95 -15.89 4.98
N VAL A 116 3.87 -15.63 4.24
CA VAL A 116 2.54 -16.21 4.49
C VAL A 116 2.41 -17.62 3.93
N PHE A 117 2.94 -17.87 2.73
CA PHE A 117 2.71 -19.13 2.01
C PHE A 117 3.88 -20.12 2.08
N SER A 118 5.07 -19.70 2.50
CA SER A 118 6.18 -20.64 2.68
C SER A 118 6.12 -21.34 4.02
N ALA A 119 6.42 -22.63 4.04
CA ALA A 119 6.61 -23.40 5.28
C ALA A 119 7.83 -22.94 6.11
N ARG A 120 8.71 -22.11 5.53
CA ARG A 120 9.91 -21.56 6.17
C ARG A 120 9.92 -20.05 6.09
N ALA A 121 10.36 -19.40 7.18
CA ALA A 121 10.54 -17.96 7.21
C ALA A 121 11.43 -17.46 6.06
N PRO A 122 11.07 -16.33 5.42
CA PRO A 122 11.84 -15.73 4.36
C PRO A 122 13.24 -15.39 4.87
N GLY A 123 14.23 -15.54 4.01
CA GLY A 123 15.62 -15.45 4.43
C GLY A 123 16.11 -14.04 4.26
N ARG A 124 17.33 -13.79 4.74
CA ARG A 124 17.95 -12.46 4.64
C ARG A 124 18.08 -12.00 3.18
N GLU A 125 18.21 -12.94 2.25
CA GLU A 125 18.23 -12.69 0.82
C GLU A 125 16.92 -12.08 0.31
N VAL A 126 15.76 -12.55 0.78
CA VAL A 126 14.45 -12.01 0.38
C VAL A 126 14.23 -10.62 0.97
N VAL A 127 14.67 -10.40 2.21
CA VAL A 127 14.62 -9.08 2.86
C VAL A 127 15.49 -8.08 2.10
N ALA A 128 16.74 -8.46 1.78
CA ALA A 128 17.66 -7.61 1.02
C ALA A 128 17.15 -7.31 -0.39
N LEU A 129 16.62 -8.33 -1.08
CA LEU A 129 16.02 -8.18 -2.40
C LEU A 129 14.84 -7.20 -2.38
N THR A 130 14.00 -7.28 -1.36
CA THR A 130 12.83 -6.39 -1.24
C THR A 130 13.25 -4.96 -0.92
N ALA A 131 14.27 -4.78 -0.07
CA ALA A 131 14.85 -3.47 0.18
C ALA A 131 15.44 -2.87 -1.11
N LEU A 132 16.16 -3.68 -1.89
CA LEU A 132 16.70 -3.27 -3.20
C LEU A 132 15.59 -2.92 -4.20
N ALA A 133 14.49 -3.69 -4.24
CA ALA A 133 13.34 -3.39 -5.09
C ALA A 133 12.69 -2.06 -4.71
N LEU A 134 12.53 -1.79 -3.41
CA LEU A 134 11.98 -0.52 -2.93
C LEU A 134 12.91 0.66 -3.26
N LEU A 135 14.22 0.50 -3.09
CA LEU A 135 15.21 1.52 -3.46
C LEU A 135 15.22 1.76 -4.97
N ALA A 136 15.13 0.71 -5.78
CA ALA A 136 15.03 0.82 -7.24
C ALA A 136 13.73 1.53 -7.65
N TYR A 137 12.60 1.24 -6.99
CA TYR A 137 11.35 1.95 -7.21
C TYR A 137 11.50 3.46 -6.92
N ILE A 138 12.08 3.81 -5.76
CA ILE A 138 12.35 5.22 -5.40
C ILE A 138 13.29 5.88 -6.42
N ALA A 139 14.36 5.19 -6.83
CA ALA A 139 15.26 5.69 -7.87
C ALA A 139 14.55 5.90 -9.21
N SER A 140 13.54 5.08 -9.56
CA SER A 140 12.72 5.31 -10.76
C SER A 140 11.85 6.56 -10.64
N LEU A 141 11.27 6.83 -9.46
CA LEU A 141 10.51 8.05 -9.22
C LEU A 141 11.38 9.31 -9.30
N LEU A 142 12.66 9.20 -8.94
CA LEU A 142 13.66 10.27 -9.07
C LEU A 142 14.19 10.44 -10.50
N GLY A 143 13.78 9.59 -11.44
CA GLY A 143 14.25 9.61 -12.83
C GLY A 143 15.67 9.09 -13.03
N TRP A 144 16.24 8.37 -12.06
CA TRP A 144 17.57 7.75 -12.18
C TRP A 144 17.53 6.44 -12.99
N LEU A 145 16.35 5.83 -13.08
CA LEU A 145 16.08 4.68 -13.94
C LEU A 145 15.20 5.13 -15.12
N PRO A 146 15.30 4.45 -16.27
CA PRO A 146 14.42 4.71 -17.40
C PRO A 146 12.96 4.42 -17.01
N ALA A 147 12.01 5.21 -17.53
CA ALA A 147 10.59 5.03 -17.23
C ALA A 147 10.04 3.67 -17.69
N ALA A 148 10.63 3.09 -18.73
CA ALA A 148 10.25 1.79 -19.26
C ALA A 148 11.47 1.03 -19.81
N VAL A 149 11.37 -0.30 -19.77
CA VAL A 149 12.28 -1.21 -20.48
C VAL A 149 11.52 -1.75 -21.67
N ALA A 150 11.94 -1.39 -22.88
CA ALA A 150 11.18 -1.59 -24.12
C ALA A 150 9.78 -0.94 -24.06
N THR A 151 8.73 -1.72 -23.74
CA THR A 151 7.34 -1.26 -23.62
C THR A 151 6.76 -1.47 -22.23
N VAL A 152 7.54 -2.04 -21.29
CA VAL A 152 7.06 -2.41 -19.96
C VAL A 152 7.50 -1.36 -18.95
N PRO A 153 6.59 -0.82 -18.11
CA PRO A 153 6.96 0.11 -17.04
C PRO A 153 8.03 -0.48 -16.13
N VAL A 154 9.05 0.31 -15.80
CA VAL A 154 10.20 -0.17 -15.02
C VAL A 154 9.77 -0.68 -13.64
N GLU A 155 8.73 -0.08 -13.05
CA GLU A 155 8.19 -0.48 -11.76
C GLU A 155 7.62 -1.91 -11.82
N LEU A 156 7.00 -2.29 -12.94
CA LEU A 156 6.52 -3.65 -13.14
C LEU A 156 7.69 -4.63 -13.35
N VAL A 157 8.74 -4.21 -14.07
CA VAL A 157 9.95 -5.03 -14.24
C VAL A 157 10.62 -5.29 -12.89
N ILE A 158 10.74 -4.27 -12.02
CA ILE A 158 11.28 -4.40 -10.67
C ILE A 158 10.44 -5.40 -9.86
N LEU A 159 9.11 -5.23 -9.85
CA LEU A 159 8.19 -6.11 -9.12
C LEU A 159 8.28 -7.57 -9.58
N LEU A 160 8.25 -7.80 -10.90
CA LEU A 160 8.33 -9.15 -11.47
C LEU A 160 9.67 -9.81 -11.18
N THR A 161 10.76 -9.04 -11.25
CA THR A 161 12.10 -9.55 -10.93
C THR A 161 12.22 -9.91 -9.45
N ALA A 162 11.73 -9.04 -8.55
CA ALA A 162 11.70 -9.33 -7.12
C ALA A 162 10.81 -10.55 -6.79
N ALA A 163 9.65 -10.67 -7.44
CA ALA A 163 8.77 -11.81 -7.31
C ALA A 163 9.43 -13.12 -7.75
N LEU A 164 10.07 -13.12 -8.92
CA LEU A 164 10.75 -14.30 -9.46
C LEU A 164 11.92 -14.75 -8.58
N LEU A 165 12.80 -13.82 -8.18
CA LEU A 165 13.94 -14.14 -7.33
C LEU A 165 13.50 -14.60 -5.93
N THR A 166 12.43 -14.02 -5.38
CA THR A 166 11.84 -14.48 -4.12
C THR A 166 11.30 -15.90 -4.26
N LEU A 167 10.58 -16.19 -5.35
CA LEU A 167 10.06 -17.53 -5.63
C LEU A 167 11.20 -18.56 -5.74
N VAL A 168 12.27 -18.22 -6.47
CA VAL A 168 13.47 -19.08 -6.58
C VAL A 168 14.06 -19.34 -5.20
N SER A 169 14.22 -18.30 -4.37
CA SER A 169 14.74 -18.48 -3.00
C SER A 169 13.86 -19.43 -2.18
N VAL A 170 12.54 -19.24 -2.21
CA VAL A 170 11.59 -20.09 -1.48
C VAL A 170 11.70 -21.54 -1.94
N VAL A 171 11.72 -21.80 -3.25
CA VAL A 171 11.83 -23.16 -3.81
C VAL A 171 13.16 -23.82 -3.42
N VAL A 172 14.27 -23.10 -3.54
CA VAL A 172 15.60 -23.62 -3.16
C VAL A 172 15.64 -23.95 -1.67
N ARG A 173 15.11 -23.06 -0.82
CA ARG A 173 15.13 -23.24 0.63
C ARG A 173 14.16 -24.31 1.10
N GLN A 174 13.07 -24.59 0.39
CA GLN A 174 12.21 -25.73 0.70
C GLN A 174 12.91 -27.08 0.45
N ARG A 175 13.84 -27.14 -0.51
CA ARG A 175 14.59 -28.36 -0.85
C ARG A 175 15.78 -28.66 0.08
N GLN A 176 16.25 -27.70 0.86
CA GLN A 176 17.36 -27.91 1.78
C GLN A 176 16.90 -28.70 3.02
N PRO A 177 17.63 -29.72 3.50
CA PRO A 177 17.31 -30.37 4.78
C PRO A 177 17.35 -29.34 5.92
N VAL A 178 16.46 -29.47 6.90
CA VAL A 178 16.47 -28.61 8.09
C VAL A 178 17.80 -28.86 8.80
N ALA A 179 18.69 -27.87 8.81
CA ALA A 179 19.88 -27.93 9.65
C ALA A 179 19.40 -28.10 11.11
N ALA A 180 19.81 -29.19 11.76
CA ALA A 180 19.49 -29.42 13.17
C ALA A 180 19.86 -28.17 13.96
N GLY A 181 18.86 -27.50 14.52
CA GLY A 181 19.07 -26.32 15.34
C GLY A 181 19.98 -26.69 16.52
N PRO A 182 20.74 -25.72 17.07
CA PRO A 182 21.54 -25.98 18.25
C PRO A 182 20.65 -26.54 19.36
N ALA A 183 21.12 -27.63 19.99
CA ALA A 183 20.43 -28.28 21.10
C ALA A 183 20.03 -27.23 22.15
N PRO A 184 18.83 -27.35 22.77
CA PRO A 184 18.41 -26.43 23.81
C PRO A 184 19.49 -26.41 24.90
N ARG A 185 19.95 -25.21 25.25
CA ARG A 185 20.82 -25.03 26.42
C ARG A 185 19.97 -25.38 27.64
N SER A 186 20.28 -26.51 28.25
CA SER A 186 19.77 -26.97 29.55
C SER A 186 20.12 -25.99 30.65
#